data_AF-A0A660Q238-F1
#
_entry.id   AF-A0A660Q238-F1
#
_cell.length_a   1.000
_cell.length_b   1.000
_cell.length_c   1.000
_cell.angle_alpha   90.00
_cell.angle_beta   90.00
_cell.angle_gamma   90.00
#
_symmetry.space_group_name_H-M   'P 1'
#
loop_
_entity.id
_entity.type
_entity.pdbx_description
1 polymer ?
#
loop_
_entity_poly.entity_id
_entity_poly.type
_entity_poly.pdbx_seq_one_letter_code
_entity_poly.pdbx_strand_id
1 'polypeptide(L)'
;MNRSIAVMAEEQNNLIVDHVLIDKTWMDQCLELLGGRYVLFVGLHCPLEELERRERKRDSRRRGFARAQIENIHKGKIYDIELDTHVLGVEQCAEQVLDFYLNSFPTAFEKMRAAAGLTH
;
A
#
# COMPACT_ATOMS: atom_id res chain seq x y z
N MET A 1 12.90 0.70 -6.09
CA MET A 1 11.78 1.65 -5.95
C MET A 1 11.81 2.33 -4.59
N ASN A 2 11.83 1.59 -3.48
CA ASN A 2 11.85 2.13 -2.11
C ASN A 2 12.86 3.27 -1.86
N ARG A 3 14.12 3.13 -2.30
CA ARG A 3 15.12 4.20 -2.13
C ARG A 3 14.76 5.50 -2.83
N SER A 4 14.17 5.43 -4.02
CA SER A 4 13.74 6.62 -4.75
C SER A 4 12.61 7.34 -4.02
N ILE A 5 11.66 6.59 -3.44
CA ILE A 5 10.58 7.13 -2.61
C ILE A 5 11.17 7.85 -1.39
N ALA A 6 12.10 7.19 -0.70
CA ALA A 6 12.73 7.74 0.50
C ALA A 6 13.48 9.06 0.22
N VAL A 7 14.30 9.10 -0.83
CA VAL A 7 15.01 10.33 -1.23
C VAL A 7 14.04 11.45 -1.58
N MET A 8 12.99 11.17 -2.36
CA MET A 8 11.99 12.19 -2.69
C MET A 8 11.26 12.72 -1.45
N ALA A 9 10.98 11.86 -0.47
CA ALA A 9 10.36 12.24 0.80
C ALA A 9 11.33 13.05 1.69
N GLU A 10 12.64 12.77 1.66
CA GLU A 10 13.67 13.59 2.32
C GLU A 10 13.72 15.00 1.78
N GLU A 11 13.58 15.15 0.46
CA GLU A 11 13.49 16.43 -0.23
C GLU A 11 12.11 17.10 -0.10
N GLN A 12 11.30 16.70 0.90
CA GLN A 12 10.01 17.31 1.25
C GLN A 12 8.96 17.28 0.14
N ASN A 13 9.04 16.32 -0.78
CA ASN A 13 7.98 16.11 -1.76
C ASN A 13 6.79 15.37 -1.13
N ASN A 14 5.57 15.82 -1.43
CA ASN A 14 4.36 15.06 -1.14
C ASN A 14 4.20 13.95 -2.18
N LEU A 15 4.13 12.69 -1.73
CA LEU A 15 4.13 11.52 -2.61
C LEU A 15 2.85 10.71 -2.46
N ILE A 16 2.26 10.32 -3.59
CA ILE A 16 1.28 9.23 -3.68
C ILE A 16 1.95 8.11 -4.47
N VAL A 17 2.10 6.94 -3.85
CA VAL A 17 2.83 5.82 -4.44
C VAL A 17 1.92 4.59 -4.53
N ASP A 18 1.62 4.14 -5.74
CA ASP A 18 1.06 2.80 -5.99
C ASP A 18 2.22 1.79 -6.00
N HIS A 19 2.32 0.97 -4.95
CA HIS A 19 3.42 0.03 -4.78
C HIS A 19 2.93 -1.40 -4.54
N VAL A 20 3.40 -2.33 -5.35
CA VAL A 20 3.20 -3.77 -5.14
C VAL A 20 4.28 -4.32 -4.20
N LEU A 21 3.99 -4.43 -2.90
CA LEU A 21 4.91 -4.90 -1.86
C LEU A 21 4.66 -6.38 -1.52
N ILE A 22 4.85 -7.28 -2.50
CA ILE A 22 4.57 -8.71 -2.32
C ILE A 22 5.67 -9.47 -1.58
N ASP A 23 6.93 -9.05 -1.76
CA ASP A 23 8.08 -9.68 -1.12
C ASP A 23 8.31 -9.07 0.27
N LYS A 24 8.50 -9.93 1.28
CA LYS A 24 8.75 -9.48 2.66
C LYS A 24 9.99 -8.59 2.76
N THR A 25 11.06 -8.90 2.04
CA THR A 25 12.29 -8.10 2.05
C THR A 25 12.07 -6.70 1.48
N TRP A 26 11.16 -6.54 0.51
CA TRP A 26 10.79 -5.23 -0.01
C TRP A 26 9.95 -4.45 0.99
N MET A 27 9.08 -5.12 1.74
CA MET A 27 8.33 -4.49 2.83
C MET A 27 9.28 -4.05 3.96
N ASP A 28 10.18 -4.94 4.41
CA ASP A 28 11.14 -4.65 5.48
C ASP A 28 12.03 -3.45 5.11
N GLN A 29 12.58 -3.44 3.89
CA GLN A 29 13.35 -2.30 3.40
C GLN A 29 12.51 -1.01 3.32
N CYS A 30 11.23 -1.09 2.98
CA CYS A 30 10.33 0.06 2.97
C CYS A 30 10.13 0.63 4.37
N LEU A 31 9.92 -0.26 5.36
CA LEU A 31 9.79 0.10 6.78
C LEU A 31 11.06 0.74 7.34
N GLU A 32 12.24 0.23 6.95
CA GLU A 32 13.54 0.82 7.34
C GLU A 32 13.73 2.22 6.76
N LEU A 33 13.52 2.37 5.44
CA LEU A 33 13.82 3.64 4.75
C LEU A 33 12.82 4.76 5.06
N LEU A 34 11.57 4.42 5.36
CA LEU A 34 10.51 5.39 5.63
C LEU A 34 10.12 5.46 7.11
N GLY A 35 10.81 4.73 7.99
CA GLY A 35 10.56 4.75 9.43
C GLY A 35 10.69 6.15 10.02
N GLY A 36 9.83 6.47 10.99
CA GLY A 36 9.78 7.80 11.62
C GLY A 36 9.18 8.91 10.74
N ARG A 37 8.75 8.61 9.51
CA ARG A 37 8.09 9.56 8.61
C ARG A 37 6.57 9.43 8.69
N TYR A 38 5.88 10.50 8.29
CA TYR A 38 4.44 10.43 8.05
C TYR A 38 4.19 9.57 6.80
N VAL A 39 3.74 8.34 6.99
CA VAL A 39 3.35 7.43 5.91
C VAL A 39 1.94 6.93 6.16
N LEU A 40 0.96 7.45 5.42
CA LEU A 40 -0.39 6.91 5.37
C LEU A 40 -0.39 5.64 4.51
N PHE A 41 -0.45 4.47 5.14
CA PHE A 41 -0.39 3.20 4.43
C PHE A 41 -1.79 2.63 4.18
N VAL A 42 -2.20 2.61 2.91
CA VAL A 42 -3.56 2.24 2.48
C VAL A 42 -3.56 0.85 1.85
N GLY A 43 -4.42 -0.03 2.36
CA GLY A 43 -4.69 -1.35 1.81
C GLY A 43 -5.84 -1.29 0.82
N LEU A 44 -5.62 -1.71 -0.43
CA LEU A 44 -6.67 -1.81 -1.44
C LEU A 44 -7.06 -3.28 -1.65
N HIS A 45 -8.29 -3.61 -1.32
CA HIS A 45 -8.86 -4.95 -1.44
C HIS A 45 -9.81 -5.03 -2.63
N CYS A 46 -9.87 -6.21 -3.23
CA CYS A 46 -10.78 -6.55 -4.31
C CYS A 46 -10.83 -8.09 -4.44
N PRO A 47 -12.02 -8.71 -4.61
CA PRO A 47 -12.14 -10.14 -4.85
C PRO A 47 -11.36 -10.59 -6.09
N LEU A 48 -10.79 -11.81 -6.05
CA LEU A 48 -9.98 -12.35 -7.13
C LEU A 48 -10.74 -12.37 -8.47
N GLU A 49 -12.01 -12.74 -8.44
CA GLU A 49 -12.87 -12.85 -9.63
C GLU A 49 -13.00 -11.50 -10.34
N GLU A 50 -13.14 -10.42 -9.56
CA GLU A 50 -13.24 -9.06 -10.08
C GLU A 50 -11.88 -8.56 -10.57
N LEU A 51 -10.78 -8.87 -9.87
CA LEU A 51 -9.42 -8.57 -10.33
C LEU A 51 -9.12 -9.25 -11.67
N GLU A 52 -9.44 -10.54 -11.82
CA GLU A 52 -9.26 -11.27 -13.08
C GLU A 52 -10.18 -10.72 -14.18
N ARG A 53 -11.42 -10.32 -13.86
CA ARG A 53 -12.32 -9.68 -14.82
C ARG A 53 -11.76 -8.34 -15.32
N ARG A 54 -11.18 -7.53 -14.44
CA ARG A 54 -10.52 -6.25 -14.77
C ARG A 54 -9.23 -6.48 -15.57
N GLU A 55 -8.44 -7.49 -15.22
CA GLU A 55 -7.21 -7.86 -15.93
C GLU A 55 -7.52 -8.30 -17.37
N ARG A 56 -8.55 -9.14 -17.59
CA ARG A 56 -8.98 -9.55 -18.94
C ARG A 56 -9.42 -8.38 -19.82
N LYS A 57 -9.93 -7.30 -19.24
CA LYS A 57 -10.31 -6.08 -19.98
C LYS A 57 -9.11 -5.18 -20.30
N ARG A 58 -7.96 -5.37 -19.64
CA ARG A 58 -6.74 -4.61 -19.91
C ARG A 58 -5.93 -5.34 -20.98
N ASP A 59 -5.90 -4.79 -22.18
CA ASP A 59 -5.31 -5.40 -23.39
C ASP A 59 -3.77 -5.55 -23.35
N SER A 60 -3.10 -5.11 -22.27
CA SER A 60 -1.64 -4.98 -22.20
C SER A 60 -0.94 -5.83 -21.14
N ARG A 61 -1.65 -6.58 -20.29
CA ARG A 61 -1.01 -7.38 -19.22
C ARG A 61 -1.05 -8.87 -19.53
N ARG A 62 0.07 -9.55 -19.28
CA ARG A 62 0.13 -11.01 -19.12
C ARG A 62 -0.96 -11.43 -18.13
N ARG A 63 -1.82 -12.36 -18.52
CA ARG A 63 -2.88 -12.88 -17.66
C ARG A 63 -2.26 -13.65 -16.48
N GLY A 64 -2.90 -13.58 -15.31
CA GLY A 64 -2.52 -14.34 -14.11
C GLY A 64 -1.73 -13.58 -13.06
N PHE A 65 -1.48 -12.27 -13.23
CA PHE A 65 -0.78 -11.48 -12.21
C PHE A 65 -1.64 -11.31 -10.95
N ALA A 66 -2.93 -11.04 -11.11
CA ALA A 66 -3.86 -10.92 -9.97
C ALA A 66 -3.81 -12.15 -9.07
N ARG A 67 -3.90 -13.35 -9.68
CA ARG A 67 -3.86 -14.63 -8.95
C ARG A 67 -2.52 -14.88 -8.27
N ALA A 68 -1.41 -14.58 -8.94
CA ALA A 68 -0.08 -14.77 -8.37
C ALA A 68 0.19 -13.87 -7.15
N GLN A 69 -0.51 -12.74 -7.04
CA GLN A 69 -0.23 -11.73 -6.03
C GLN A 69 -1.17 -11.75 -4.83
N ILE A 70 -2.44 -12.12 -5.03
CA ILE A 70 -3.51 -11.90 -4.04
C ILE A 70 -3.24 -12.57 -2.68
N GLU A 71 -2.62 -13.75 -2.66
CA GLU A 71 -2.36 -14.49 -1.42
C GLU A 71 -1.29 -13.84 -0.54
N ASN A 72 -0.35 -13.13 -1.15
CA ASN A 72 0.84 -12.62 -0.46
C ASN A 72 0.86 -11.09 -0.33
N ILE A 73 0.11 -10.36 -1.18
CA ILE A 73 0.20 -8.90 -1.24
C ILE A 73 -0.23 -8.21 0.06
N HIS A 74 -1.16 -8.76 0.84
CA HIS A 74 -1.59 -8.22 2.14
C HIS A 74 -0.99 -8.97 3.35
N LYS A 75 -0.32 -10.10 3.12
CA LYS A 75 0.13 -10.98 4.20
C LYS A 75 1.12 -10.26 5.13
N GLY A 76 0.82 -10.27 6.42
CA GLY A 76 1.65 -9.68 7.47
C GLY A 76 1.70 -8.14 7.47
N LYS A 77 0.81 -7.47 6.72
CA LYS A 77 0.73 -6.01 6.67
C LYS A 77 -0.38 -5.50 7.58
N ILE A 78 -0.11 -4.37 8.20
CA ILE A 78 -1.09 -3.57 8.94
C ILE A 78 -1.28 -2.31 8.09
N TYR A 79 -2.52 -1.88 7.90
CA TYR A 79 -2.83 -0.64 7.18
C TYR A 79 -3.46 0.37 8.13
N ASP A 80 -3.32 1.65 7.80
CA ASP A 80 -4.03 2.72 8.50
C ASP A 80 -5.49 2.80 8.03
N ILE A 81 -5.71 2.52 6.73
CA ILE A 81 -7.03 2.43 6.10
C ILE A 81 -7.04 1.23 5.15
N GLU A 82 -8.11 0.45 5.19
CA GLU A 82 -8.39 -0.61 4.22
C GLU A 82 -9.64 -0.26 3.41
N LEU A 83 -9.53 -0.26 2.08
CA LEU A 83 -10.60 0.11 1.16
C LEU A 83 -10.94 -1.06 0.25
N ASP A 84 -12.24 -1.36 0.12
CA ASP A 84 -12.73 -2.36 -0.84
C ASP A 84 -13.16 -1.69 -2.14
N THR A 85 -12.35 -1.86 -3.18
CA THR A 85 -12.57 -1.29 -4.52
C THR A 85 -13.59 -2.06 -5.36
N HIS A 86 -14.19 -3.13 -4.81
CA HIS A 86 -15.35 -3.79 -5.39
C HIS A 86 -16.66 -3.12 -4.96
N VAL A 87 -16.70 -2.60 -3.74
CA VAL A 87 -17.88 -1.95 -3.15
C VAL A 87 -17.84 -0.43 -3.34
N LEU A 88 -16.66 0.18 -3.18
CA LEU A 88 -16.47 1.62 -3.26
C LEU A 88 -16.09 2.08 -4.67
N GLY A 89 -16.66 3.22 -5.08
CA GLY A 89 -16.20 4.00 -6.23
C GLY A 89 -14.85 4.67 -6.00
N VAL A 90 -14.23 5.17 -7.07
CA VAL A 90 -12.91 5.82 -7.01
C VAL A 90 -12.95 7.07 -6.13
N GLU A 91 -13.99 7.89 -6.31
CA GLU A 91 -14.20 9.13 -5.56
C GLU A 91 -14.38 8.84 -4.07
N GLN A 92 -15.15 7.80 -3.72
CA GLN A 92 -15.38 7.41 -2.33
C GLN A 92 -14.09 6.90 -1.66
N CYS A 93 -13.25 6.16 -2.39
CA CYS A 93 -11.93 5.77 -1.90
C CYS A 93 -11.03 6.99 -1.64
N ALA A 94 -11.00 7.94 -2.58
CA ALA A 94 -10.19 9.15 -2.45
C ALA A 94 -10.65 10.04 -1.29
N GLU A 95 -11.97 10.18 -1.09
CA GLU A 95 -12.56 10.90 0.04
C GLU A 95 -12.15 10.31 1.38
N GLN A 96 -12.15 8.97 1.53
CA GLN A 96 -11.72 8.33 2.77
C GLN A 96 -10.21 8.53 3.05
N VAL A 97 -9.37 8.48 2.01
CA VAL A 97 -7.94 8.80 2.16
C VAL A 97 -7.73 10.25 2.60
N LEU A 98 -8.48 11.18 1.98
CA LEU A 98 -8.40 12.60 2.33
C LEU A 98 -8.92 12.88 3.74
N ASP A 99 -10.04 12.27 4.13
CA ASP A 99 -10.61 12.42 5.47
C ASP A 99 -9.61 11.97 6.55
N PHE A 100 -8.98 10.82 6.37
CA PHE A 100 -7.93 10.37 7.29
C PHE A 100 -6.75 11.34 7.31
N TYR A 101 -6.28 11.79 6.15
CA TYR A 101 -5.14 12.72 6.07
C TYR A 101 -5.41 14.02 6.84
N LEU A 102 -6.64 14.53 6.82
CA LEU A 102 -7.03 15.75 7.50
C LEU A 102 -7.31 15.56 9.00
N ASN A 103 -7.82 14.40 9.39
CA ASN A 103 -8.41 14.20 10.72
C ASN A 103 -7.70 13.16 11.60
N SER A 104 -6.67 12.46 11.09
CA SER A 104 -6.01 11.34 11.78
C SER A 104 -4.49 11.33 11.56
N PHE A 105 -3.80 10.46 12.32
CA PHE A 105 -2.36 10.22 12.21
C PHE A 105 -2.07 8.74 11.93
N PRO A 106 -1.19 8.43 10.96
CA PRO A 106 -0.86 7.06 10.62
C PRO A 106 0.02 6.41 11.70
N THR A 107 -0.20 5.12 11.93
CA THR A 107 0.51 4.30 12.92
C THR A 107 0.95 2.95 12.38
N ALA A 108 0.51 2.56 11.18
CA ALA A 108 0.78 1.26 10.58
C ALA A 108 2.28 0.97 10.45
N PHE A 109 3.06 1.92 9.92
CA PHE A 109 4.51 1.76 9.75
C PHE A 109 5.21 1.53 11.10
N GLU A 110 4.93 2.36 12.11
CA GLU A 110 5.56 2.21 13.42
C GLU A 110 5.17 0.89 14.11
N LYS A 111 3.91 0.46 14.01
CA LYS A 111 3.47 -0.85 14.51
C LYS A 111 4.19 -2.00 13.82
N MET A 112 4.34 -1.93 12.49
CA MET A 112 5.04 -2.97 11.72
C MET A 112 6.55 -2.98 11.99
N ARG A 113 7.18 -1.80 12.17
CA ARG A 113 8.58 -1.69 12.58
C ARG A 113 8.82 -2.32 13.94
N ALA A 114 7.97 -2.02 14.92
CA ALA A 114 8.04 -2.62 16.25
C ALA A 114 7.90 -4.15 16.19
N ALA A 115 6.94 -4.67 15.41
CA ALA A 115 6.76 -6.11 15.21
C ALA A 115 7.94 -6.78 14.49
N ALA A 116 8.66 -6.05 13.64
CA ALA A 116 9.84 -6.53 12.93
C ALA A 116 11.16 -6.37 13.73
N GLY A 117 11.13 -5.79 14.93
CA GLY A 117 12.33 -5.50 15.73
C GLY A 117 13.16 -4.33 15.19
N LEU A 118 12.58 -3.48 14.35
CA LEU A 118 13.22 -2.31 13.75
C LEU A 118 13.00 -1.07 14.65
N THR A 119 13.43 -1.14 15.91
CA THR A 119 13.36 -0.03 16.87
C THR A 119 14.69 0.71 16.95
N HIS A 120 14.93 1.58 15.98
CA HIS A 120 16.01 2.58 16.01
C HIS A 120 15.47 3.93 15.56
#